data_AF-A0A7V9SBN5-F1
#
_entry.id   AF-A0A7V9SBN5-F1
#
_cell.length_a   1.000
_cell.length_b   1.000
_cell.length_c   1.000
_cell.angle_alpha   90.00
_cell.angle_beta   90.00
_cell.angle_gamma   90.00
#
_symmetry.space_group_name_H-M   'P 1'
#
loop_
_entity.id
_entity.type
_entity.pdbx_description
1 polymer ?
#
loop_
_entity_poly.entity_id
_entity_poly.type
_entity_poly.pdbx_seq_one_letter_code
_entity_poly.pdbx_strand_id
1 'polypeptide(L)'
;MNETLAPARIDRAEIVALASRLIAIPSPSGAERAIMADVTKWCDSVGLGYETVALDPDRPNIIVTIGDPARGPTVVMNGHLDTVPVSDADAWQSGPYQPTITDDGRKLVGRGASDMKSSVAVMLHVVDVLKDVPLKGCVQVHVVSDEEVGGTFGTIFVLSQIASGKLPRPDYCLIGEKSDLKVRNAERGLVAFE
;
A
#
# COMPACT_ATOMS: atom_id res chain seq x y z
N MET A 1 -1.60 28.97 -13.71
CA MET A 1 -1.74 27.50 -13.75
C MET A 1 -1.55 27.02 -12.32
N ASN A 2 -2.55 26.33 -11.77
CA ASN A 2 -2.73 26.13 -10.32
C ASN A 2 -1.66 25.25 -9.68
N GLU A 3 -0.62 25.86 -9.11
CA GLU A 3 0.39 25.17 -8.28
C GLU A 3 -0.13 24.83 -6.87
N THR A 4 -1.35 25.22 -6.52
CA THR A 4 -1.84 25.23 -5.12
C THR A 4 -2.90 24.18 -4.77
N LEU A 5 -3.35 23.35 -5.71
CA LEU A 5 -4.54 22.50 -5.48
C LEU A 5 -4.29 21.18 -4.76
N ALA A 6 -3.11 20.56 -4.90
CA ALA A 6 -2.88 19.20 -4.37
C ALA A 6 -2.88 19.12 -2.82
N PRO A 7 -2.24 20.02 -2.06
CA PRO A 7 -2.24 19.93 -0.59
C PRO A 7 -3.63 20.20 0.02
N ALA A 8 -4.46 21.01 -0.66
CA ALA A 8 -5.81 21.35 -0.20
C ALA A 8 -6.81 20.19 -0.31
N ARG A 9 -6.43 19.08 -0.95
CA ARG A 9 -7.26 17.87 -1.12
C ARG A 9 -6.83 16.71 -0.23
N ILE A 10 -5.81 16.86 0.61
CA ILE A 10 -5.44 15.84 1.58
C ILE A 10 -6.45 15.86 2.73
N ASP A 11 -7.32 14.86 2.80
CA ASP A 11 -8.33 14.73 3.84
C ASP A 11 -7.99 13.58 4.79
N ARG A 12 -7.80 13.91 6.07
CA ARG A 12 -7.54 12.92 7.12
C ARG A 12 -8.70 11.94 7.27
N ALA A 13 -9.94 12.39 7.14
CA ALA A 13 -11.12 11.55 7.32
C ALA A 13 -11.19 10.48 6.22
N GLU A 14 -10.90 10.83 4.97
CA GLU A 14 -10.85 9.88 3.84
C GLU A 14 -9.73 8.86 4.02
N ILE A 15 -8.53 9.30 4.42
CA ILE A 15 -7.40 8.42 4.73
C ILE A 15 -7.76 7.44 5.87
N VAL A 16 -8.33 7.94 6.97
CA VAL A 16 -8.71 7.11 8.11
C VAL A 16 -9.83 6.13 7.73
N ALA A 17 -10.78 6.55 6.90
CA ALA A 17 -11.84 5.66 6.40
C ALA A 17 -11.26 4.54 5.53
N LEU A 18 -10.35 4.86 4.60
CA LEU A 18 -9.68 3.86 3.77
C LEU A 18 -8.82 2.91 4.62
N ALA A 19 -8.01 3.44 5.53
CA ALA A 19 -7.21 2.62 6.44
C ALA A 19 -8.08 1.68 7.29
N SER A 20 -9.19 2.20 7.83
CA SER A 20 -10.14 1.42 8.62
C SER A 20 -10.76 0.28 7.79
N ARG A 21 -11.17 0.57 6.55
CA ARG A 21 -11.69 -0.42 5.61
C ARG A 21 -10.68 -1.53 5.35
N LEU A 22 -9.41 -1.20 5.11
CA LEU A 22 -8.35 -2.19 4.89
C LEU A 22 -8.07 -3.04 6.15
N ILE A 23 -8.05 -2.42 7.34
CA ILE A 23 -7.84 -3.11 8.62
C ILE A 23 -8.98 -4.12 8.90
N ALA A 24 -10.21 -3.77 8.51
CA ALA A 24 -11.38 -4.64 8.72
C ALA A 24 -11.34 -5.95 7.93
N ILE A 25 -10.44 -6.07 6.94
CA ILE A 25 -10.30 -7.27 6.10
C ILE A 25 -9.11 -8.09 6.61
N PRO A 26 -9.33 -9.30 7.17
CA PRO A 26 -8.23 -10.20 7.51
C PRO A 26 -7.42 -10.56 6.27
N SER A 27 -6.10 -10.45 6.36
CA SER A 27 -5.17 -10.75 5.27
C SER A 27 -3.87 -11.32 5.81
N PRO A 28 -3.87 -12.44 6.55
CA PRO A 28 -2.61 -13.11 6.84
C PRO A 28 -1.93 -13.51 5.53
N SER A 29 -0.59 -13.58 5.50
CA SER A 29 0.14 -13.97 4.28
C SER A 29 -0.37 -15.30 3.73
N GLY A 30 -0.71 -15.33 2.44
CA GLY A 30 -1.39 -16.44 1.77
C GLY A 30 -2.91 -16.25 1.60
N ALA A 31 -3.50 -15.23 2.23
CA ALA A 31 -4.93 -14.92 2.15
C ALA A 31 -5.20 -13.49 1.63
N GLU A 32 -4.36 -12.97 0.74
CA GLU A 32 -4.38 -11.58 0.29
C GLU A 32 -5.50 -11.26 -0.71
N ARG A 33 -6.08 -12.27 -1.38
CA ARG A 33 -7.09 -12.07 -2.45
C ARG A 33 -8.22 -11.12 -2.07
N ALA A 34 -8.79 -11.27 -0.88
CA ALA A 34 -9.95 -10.49 -0.45
C ALA A 34 -9.61 -9.02 -0.27
N ILE A 35 -8.45 -8.71 0.32
CA ILE A 35 -8.03 -7.32 0.55
C ILE A 35 -7.58 -6.66 -0.76
N MET A 36 -6.92 -7.40 -1.66
CA MET A 36 -6.54 -6.87 -2.98
C MET A 36 -7.77 -6.58 -3.85
N ALA A 37 -8.80 -7.42 -3.78
CA ALA A 37 -10.09 -7.16 -4.43
C ALA A 37 -10.82 -5.94 -3.83
N ASP A 38 -10.58 -5.61 -2.56
CA ASP A 38 -11.12 -4.39 -1.95
C ASP A 38 -10.42 -3.13 -2.48
N VAL A 39 -9.08 -3.20 -2.63
CA VAL A 39 -8.27 -2.13 -3.24
C VAL A 39 -8.73 -1.85 -4.66
N THR A 40 -8.92 -2.87 -5.51
CA THR A 40 -9.35 -2.64 -6.90
C THR A 40 -10.75 -2.02 -6.96
N LYS A 41 -11.69 -2.48 -6.13
CA LYS A 41 -13.01 -1.86 -6.00
C LYS A 41 -12.92 -0.40 -5.56
N TRP A 42 -11.99 -0.09 -4.66
CA TRP A 42 -11.74 1.29 -4.26
C TRP A 42 -11.20 2.12 -5.42
N CYS A 43 -10.20 1.63 -6.16
CA CYS A 43 -9.68 2.28 -7.35
C CYS A 43 -10.78 2.55 -8.39
N ASP A 44 -11.63 1.56 -8.68
CA ASP A 44 -12.80 1.71 -9.57
C ASP A 44 -13.73 2.83 -9.08
N SER A 45 -14.02 2.87 -7.78
CA SER A 45 -14.94 3.86 -7.19
C SER A 45 -14.45 5.30 -7.30
N VAL A 46 -13.12 5.50 -7.37
CA VAL A 46 -12.51 6.82 -7.55
C VAL A 46 -12.02 7.05 -8.98
N GLY A 47 -12.22 6.11 -9.90
CA GLY A 47 -11.78 6.24 -11.30
C GLY A 47 -10.26 6.21 -11.49
N LEU A 48 -9.54 5.49 -10.63
CA LEU A 48 -8.11 5.19 -10.79
C LEU A 48 -7.92 3.91 -11.61
N GLY A 49 -7.14 4.00 -12.68
CA GLY A 49 -6.69 2.82 -13.41
C GLY A 49 -5.65 2.03 -12.62
N TYR A 50 -5.68 0.71 -12.75
CA TYR A 50 -4.73 -0.19 -12.10
C TYR A 50 -4.42 -1.41 -12.97
N GLU A 51 -3.28 -2.04 -12.71
CA GLU A 51 -2.88 -3.32 -13.27
C GLU A 51 -2.81 -4.37 -12.15
N THR A 52 -3.41 -5.54 -12.38
CA THR A 52 -3.27 -6.69 -11.48
C THR A 52 -2.16 -7.59 -11.98
N VAL A 53 -1.16 -7.82 -11.14
CA VAL A 53 0.01 -8.62 -11.48
C VAL A 53 0.16 -9.75 -10.48
N ALA A 54 0.08 -11.00 -10.94
CA ALA A 54 0.03 -12.16 -10.05
C ALA A 54 0.92 -13.30 -10.57
N LEU A 55 1.75 -13.85 -9.69
CA LEU A 55 2.38 -15.17 -9.88
C LEU A 55 1.41 -16.27 -9.44
N ASP A 56 0.67 -16.02 -8.36
CA ASP A 56 -0.43 -16.83 -7.85
C ASP A 56 -1.71 -15.99 -7.85
N PRO A 57 -2.80 -16.43 -8.51
CA PRO A 57 -4.08 -15.71 -8.53
C PRO A 57 -4.68 -15.40 -7.15
N ASP A 58 -4.37 -16.19 -6.12
CA ASP A 58 -4.86 -15.94 -4.76
C ASP A 58 -3.99 -14.91 -4.00
N ARG A 59 -2.85 -14.51 -4.58
CA ARG A 59 -1.88 -13.57 -4.00
C ARG A 59 -1.49 -12.47 -5.00
N PRO A 60 -2.47 -11.71 -5.53
CA PRO A 60 -2.19 -10.71 -6.55
C PRO A 60 -1.47 -9.48 -5.99
N ASN A 61 -0.85 -8.71 -6.87
CA ASN A 61 -0.33 -7.37 -6.59
C ASN A 61 -1.12 -6.36 -7.41
N ILE A 62 -1.36 -5.18 -6.86
CA ILE A 62 -2.08 -4.10 -7.54
C ILE A 62 -1.11 -2.94 -7.80
N ILE A 63 -0.98 -2.58 -9.07
CA ILE A 63 -0.10 -1.50 -9.52
C ILE A 63 -0.97 -0.35 -10.01
N VAL A 64 -0.96 0.78 -9.29
CA VAL A 64 -1.63 2.01 -9.72
C VAL A 64 -0.58 2.93 -10.32
N THR A 65 -0.83 3.49 -11.51
CA THR A 65 0.07 4.45 -12.16
C THR A 65 -0.70 5.69 -12.57
N ILE A 66 -0.21 6.87 -12.18
CA ILE A 66 -0.71 8.17 -12.65
C ILE A 66 0.41 8.96 -13.32
N GLY A 67 0.05 9.79 -14.31
CA GLY A 67 1.03 10.48 -15.16
C GLY A 67 1.59 9.59 -16.27
N ASP A 68 2.74 9.97 -16.82
CA ASP A 68 3.35 9.30 -17.96
C ASP A 68 4.85 9.05 -17.70
N PRO A 69 5.29 7.78 -17.61
CA PRO A 69 6.69 7.44 -17.38
C PRO A 69 7.62 7.91 -18.50
N ALA A 70 7.12 8.20 -19.70
CA ALA A 70 7.93 8.75 -20.79
C ALA A 70 8.23 10.25 -20.65
N ARG A 71 7.54 10.96 -19.75
CA ARG A 71 7.64 12.43 -19.62
C ARG A 71 8.61 12.90 -18.54
N GLY A 72 9.23 12.00 -17.79
CA GLY A 72 10.14 12.34 -16.71
C GLY A 72 10.33 11.20 -15.73
N PRO A 73 10.81 11.48 -14.51
CA PRO A 73 11.12 10.44 -13.53
C PRO A 73 9.87 9.68 -13.06
N THR A 74 10.08 8.42 -12.70
CA THR A 74 9.10 7.56 -12.04
C THR A 74 9.41 7.47 -10.55
N VAL A 75 8.47 7.87 -9.71
CA VAL A 75 8.54 7.66 -8.25
C VAL A 75 7.55 6.56 -7.87
N VAL A 76 8.03 5.51 -7.21
CA VAL A 76 7.15 4.46 -6.67
C VAL A 76 6.99 4.59 -5.16
N MET A 77 5.76 4.40 -4.69
CA MET A 77 5.44 4.12 -3.29
C MET A 77 5.09 2.62 -3.19
N ASN A 78 5.86 1.86 -2.41
CA ASN A 78 5.66 0.42 -2.24
C ASN A 78 5.17 0.10 -0.83
N GLY A 79 4.17 -0.77 -0.74
CA GLY A 79 3.67 -1.27 0.53
C GLY A 79 2.88 -2.56 0.39
N HIS A 80 2.85 -3.35 1.47
CA HIS A 80 2.19 -4.64 1.54
C HIS A 80 0.84 -4.56 2.26
N LEU A 81 -0.02 -5.53 2.00
CA LEU A 81 -1.32 -5.68 2.67
C LEU A 81 -1.52 -7.03 3.34
N ASP A 82 -0.56 -7.94 3.21
CA ASP A 82 -0.54 -9.08 4.11
C ASP A 82 -0.18 -8.64 5.54
N THR A 83 -0.36 -9.55 6.49
CA THR A 83 -0.14 -9.29 7.90
C THR A 83 0.34 -10.56 8.57
N VAL A 84 1.08 -10.43 9.68
CA VAL A 84 1.25 -11.57 10.57
C VAL A 84 -0.11 -12.06 11.13
N PRO A 85 -0.23 -13.37 11.44
CA PRO A 85 -1.42 -13.92 12.07
C PRO A 85 -1.76 -13.25 13.43
N VAL A 86 -3.02 -13.32 13.82
CA VAL A 86 -3.44 -12.97 15.19
C VAL A 86 -3.28 -14.20 16.07
N SER A 87 -2.38 -14.11 17.06
CA SER A 87 -2.10 -15.22 17.99
C SER A 87 -3.17 -15.40 19.06
N ASP A 88 -3.65 -14.30 19.65
CA ASP A 88 -4.69 -14.27 20.67
C ASP A 88 -5.63 -13.10 20.37
N ALA A 89 -6.88 -13.41 19.99
CA ALA A 89 -7.89 -12.41 19.68
C ALA A 89 -8.50 -11.79 20.96
N ASP A 90 -8.53 -12.53 22.07
CA ASP A 90 -9.14 -12.11 23.32
C ASP A 90 -8.26 -11.10 24.08
N ALA A 91 -6.96 -11.07 23.76
CA ALA A 91 -6.03 -10.04 24.23
C ALA A 91 -6.28 -8.64 23.63
N TRP A 92 -7.12 -8.52 22.59
CA TRP A 92 -7.43 -7.23 21.97
C TRP A 92 -8.60 -6.54 22.65
N GLN A 93 -8.45 -5.25 22.98
CA GLN A 93 -9.51 -4.46 23.61
C GLN A 93 -10.73 -4.25 22.69
N SER A 94 -10.50 -4.06 21.39
CA SER A 94 -11.53 -3.81 20.40
C SER A 94 -11.62 -4.90 19.33
N GLY A 95 -10.86 -5.99 19.44
CA GLY A 95 -10.69 -7.01 18.38
C GLY A 95 -9.67 -6.61 17.30
N PRO A 96 -8.95 -7.58 16.70
CA PRO A 96 -7.87 -7.29 15.75
C PRO A 96 -8.33 -6.68 14.43
N TYR A 97 -9.48 -7.10 13.90
CA TYR A 97 -10.01 -6.63 12.61
C TYR A 97 -11.16 -5.64 12.79
N GLN A 98 -11.20 -4.96 13.92
CA GLN A 98 -12.17 -3.92 14.24
C GLN A 98 -11.42 -2.59 14.38
N PRO A 99 -11.27 -1.84 13.28
CA PRO A 99 -10.54 -0.58 13.29
C PRO A 99 -11.15 0.37 14.30
N THR A 100 -10.36 0.76 15.31
CA THR A 100 -10.85 1.55 16.44
C THR A 100 -9.99 2.79 16.60
N ILE A 101 -10.63 3.96 16.58
CA ILE A 101 -9.97 5.22 16.93
C ILE A 101 -9.97 5.32 18.45
N THR A 102 -8.82 5.58 19.07
CA THR A 102 -8.73 5.78 20.52
C THR A 102 -9.55 6.97 20.98
N ASP A 103 -10.00 6.96 22.24
CA ASP A 103 -10.84 8.03 22.81
C ASP A 103 -10.26 9.43 22.65
N ASP A 104 -8.92 9.55 22.67
CA ASP A 104 -8.20 10.81 22.46
C ASP A 104 -8.08 11.23 20.98
N GLY A 105 -8.61 10.44 20.05
CA GLY A 105 -8.61 10.67 18.60
C GLY A 105 -7.26 10.51 17.91
N ARG A 106 -6.20 10.10 18.63
CA ARG A 106 -4.81 10.16 18.13
C ARG A 106 -4.35 8.89 17.44
N LYS A 107 -4.93 7.72 17.73
CA LYS A 107 -4.46 6.44 17.20
C LYS A 107 -5.62 5.70 16.53
N LEU A 108 -5.32 5.06 15.41
CA LEU A 108 -6.13 4.02 14.82
C LEU A 108 -5.51 2.67 15.19
N VAL A 109 -6.30 1.79 15.81
CA VAL A 109 -5.86 0.51 16.35
C VAL A 109 -6.51 -0.63 15.56
N GLY A 110 -5.71 -1.64 15.23
CA GLY A 110 -6.11 -2.90 14.62
C GLY A 110 -4.92 -3.62 13.99
N ARG A 111 -5.09 -4.91 13.65
CA ARG A 111 -4.10 -5.73 12.95
C ARG A 111 -3.87 -5.13 11.57
N GLY A 112 -2.60 -4.86 11.27
CA GLY A 112 -2.21 -4.21 10.03
C GLY A 112 -2.18 -2.69 10.12
N ALA A 113 -2.68 -2.07 11.19
CA ALA A 113 -2.79 -0.61 11.27
C ALA A 113 -1.43 0.09 11.13
N SER A 114 -0.42 -0.37 11.86
CA SER A 114 0.94 0.18 11.75
C SER A 114 1.80 -0.52 10.70
N ASP A 115 1.47 -1.75 10.36
CA ASP A 115 2.29 -2.66 9.54
C ASP A 115 1.38 -3.48 8.60
N MET A 116 1.06 -2.96 7.41
CA MET A 116 1.34 -1.58 6.97
C MET A 116 0.15 -0.91 6.25
N LYS A 117 -1.07 -1.35 6.57
CA LYS A 117 -2.32 -0.94 5.90
C LYS A 117 -2.61 0.55 5.94
N SER A 118 -2.28 1.25 7.03
CA SER A 118 -2.50 2.71 7.08
C SER A 118 -1.56 3.45 6.12
N SER A 119 -0.33 2.98 5.95
CA SER A 119 0.60 3.57 4.98
C SER A 119 0.12 3.33 3.55
N VAL A 120 -0.38 2.13 3.24
CA VAL A 120 -1.00 1.86 1.93
C VAL A 120 -2.21 2.75 1.68
N ALA A 121 -3.08 2.96 2.68
CA ALA A 121 -4.20 3.89 2.56
C ALA A 121 -3.73 5.32 2.23
N VAL A 122 -2.66 5.80 2.86
CA VAL A 122 -2.07 7.11 2.53
C VAL A 122 -1.56 7.13 1.09
N MET A 123 -0.83 6.09 0.64
CA MET A 123 -0.29 6.02 -0.72
C MET A 123 -1.38 6.05 -1.78
N LEU A 124 -2.44 5.25 -1.58
CA LEU A 124 -3.62 5.21 -2.44
C LEU A 124 -4.32 6.58 -2.46
N HIS A 125 -4.51 7.21 -1.31
CA HIS A 125 -5.09 8.55 -1.22
C HIS A 125 -4.25 9.61 -1.96
N VAL A 126 -2.92 9.52 -1.87
CA VAL A 126 -2.02 10.42 -2.58
C VAL A 126 -2.21 10.33 -4.09
N VAL A 127 -2.30 9.12 -4.67
CA VAL A 127 -2.51 9.00 -6.12
C VAL A 127 -3.92 9.43 -6.54
N ASP A 128 -4.93 9.23 -5.71
CA ASP A 128 -6.27 9.75 -5.98
C ASP A 128 -6.29 11.29 -6.04
N VAL A 129 -5.64 11.94 -5.08
CA VAL A 129 -5.51 13.41 -5.04
C VAL A 129 -4.70 13.95 -6.22
N LEU A 130 -3.70 13.20 -6.69
CA LEU A 130 -2.77 13.64 -7.73
C LEU A 130 -3.17 13.25 -9.15
N LYS A 131 -4.15 12.38 -9.36
CA LYS A 131 -4.48 11.81 -10.69
C LYS A 131 -4.80 12.86 -11.77
N ASP A 132 -5.34 14.01 -11.37
CA ASP A 132 -5.70 15.12 -12.26
C ASP A 132 -4.62 16.22 -12.34
N VAL A 133 -3.50 16.05 -11.62
CA VAL A 133 -2.40 17.01 -11.61
C VAL A 133 -1.50 16.73 -12.84
N PRO A 134 -1.10 17.75 -13.61
CA PRO A 134 -0.20 17.57 -14.75
C PRO A 134 1.24 17.27 -14.29
N LEU A 135 1.52 16.00 -14.01
CA LEU A 135 2.84 15.52 -13.58
C LEU A 135 3.88 15.59 -14.71
N LYS A 136 5.13 15.86 -14.35
CA LYS A 136 6.32 15.81 -15.24
C LYS A 136 7.05 14.48 -15.08
N GLY A 137 6.34 13.38 -15.35
CA GLY A 137 6.76 12.01 -15.05
C GLY A 137 5.55 11.20 -14.59
N CYS A 138 5.78 10.16 -13.79
CA CYS A 138 4.70 9.38 -13.21
C CYS A 138 4.95 9.04 -11.73
N VAL A 139 3.84 8.73 -11.05
CA VAL A 139 3.84 8.18 -9.69
C VAL A 139 3.19 6.81 -9.76
N GLN A 140 3.82 5.82 -9.13
CA GLN A 140 3.29 4.48 -8.99
C GLN A 140 3.00 4.14 -7.54
N VAL A 141 1.94 3.37 -7.29
CA VAL A 141 1.72 2.68 -6.02
C VAL A 141 1.76 1.19 -6.30
N HIS A 142 2.68 0.50 -5.63
CA HIS A 142 2.78 -0.96 -5.68
C HIS A 142 2.21 -1.50 -4.37
N VAL A 143 1.00 -2.04 -4.45
CA VAL A 143 0.35 -2.75 -3.34
C VAL A 143 0.66 -4.24 -3.50
N VAL A 144 1.53 -4.77 -2.65
CA VAL A 144 2.10 -6.11 -2.81
C VAL A 144 1.56 -7.13 -1.80
N SER A 145 1.61 -8.40 -2.19
CA SER A 145 1.37 -9.53 -1.30
C SER A 145 2.66 -9.98 -0.59
N ASP A 146 2.50 -10.89 0.37
CA ASP A 146 3.52 -11.77 0.95
C ASP A 146 4.81 -11.20 1.55
N GLU A 147 4.85 -9.93 1.93
CA GLU A 147 6.05 -9.31 2.49
C GLU A 147 6.48 -10.00 3.79
N GLU A 148 5.52 -10.31 4.67
CA GLU A 148 5.75 -10.88 6.00
C GLU A 148 6.34 -12.31 5.95
N VAL A 149 6.36 -12.93 4.75
CA VAL A 149 6.92 -14.25 4.47
C VAL A 149 7.98 -14.24 3.36
N GLY A 150 8.51 -13.06 3.02
CA GLY A 150 9.70 -12.91 2.17
C GLY A 150 9.48 -12.38 0.75
N GLY A 151 8.26 -12.04 0.35
CA GLY A 151 8.02 -11.21 -0.84
C GLY A 151 8.10 -11.95 -2.19
N THR A 152 8.07 -13.30 -2.21
CA THR A 152 8.24 -14.10 -3.45
C THR A 152 7.13 -13.86 -4.47
N PHE A 153 5.88 -13.84 -4.02
CA PHE A 153 4.70 -13.58 -4.85
C PHE A 153 4.42 -12.07 -5.00
N GLY A 154 5.02 -11.27 -4.12
CA GLY A 154 4.90 -9.83 -4.01
C GLY A 154 6.01 -9.08 -4.71
N THR A 155 6.77 -8.29 -3.94
CA THR A 155 7.79 -7.37 -4.45
C THR A 155 8.83 -8.06 -5.34
N ILE A 156 9.27 -9.30 -5.04
CA ILE A 156 10.24 -10.02 -5.90
C ILE A 156 9.62 -10.30 -7.27
N PHE A 157 8.35 -10.72 -7.31
CA PHE A 157 7.65 -10.92 -8.57
C PHE A 157 7.42 -9.61 -9.32
N VAL A 158 7.02 -8.53 -8.65
CA VAL A 158 6.87 -7.20 -9.26
C VAL A 158 8.20 -6.74 -9.89
N LEU A 159 9.33 -6.92 -9.19
CA LEU A 159 10.66 -6.63 -9.72
C LEU A 159 10.98 -7.45 -10.99
N SER A 160 10.54 -8.71 -11.06
CA SER A 160 10.69 -9.52 -12.27
C SER A 160 9.92 -8.94 -13.47
N GLN A 161 8.74 -8.34 -13.23
CA GLN A 161 7.96 -7.70 -14.29
C GLN A 161 8.61 -6.41 -14.77
N ILE A 162 9.18 -5.62 -13.85
CA ILE A 162 10.00 -4.44 -14.19
C ILE A 162 11.20 -4.86 -15.03
N ALA A 163 11.93 -5.91 -14.61
CA ALA A 163 13.08 -6.42 -15.35
C ALA A 163 12.70 -6.93 -16.75
N SER A 164 11.48 -7.45 -16.93
CA SER A 164 10.95 -7.88 -18.23
C SER A 164 10.46 -6.73 -19.12
N GLY A 165 10.42 -5.50 -18.60
CA GLY A 165 9.91 -4.32 -19.32
C GLY A 165 8.38 -4.22 -19.38
N LYS A 166 7.65 -5.06 -18.64
CA LYS A 166 6.18 -4.99 -18.54
C LYS A 166 5.70 -3.88 -17.61
N LEU A 167 6.50 -3.54 -16.60
CA LEU A 167 6.25 -2.41 -15.72
C LEU A 167 7.36 -1.36 -15.87
N PRO A 168 7.04 -0.05 -15.78
CA PRO A 168 8.04 1.01 -15.77
C PRO A 168 9.08 0.80 -14.65
N ARG A 169 10.34 1.10 -14.94
CA ARG A 169 11.40 1.09 -13.94
C ARG A 169 11.34 2.38 -13.10
N PRO A 170 11.27 2.30 -11.77
CA PRO A 170 11.30 3.49 -10.93
C PRO A 170 12.71 4.10 -10.86
N ASP A 171 12.78 5.42 -10.81
CA ASP A 171 13.99 6.19 -10.48
C ASP A 171 14.16 6.33 -8.97
N TYR A 172 13.03 6.41 -8.25
CA TYR A 172 12.99 6.53 -6.79
C TYR A 172 11.93 5.59 -6.20
N CYS A 173 12.24 5.01 -5.04
CA CYS A 173 11.32 4.15 -4.29
C CYS A 173 11.17 4.68 -2.86
N LEU A 174 9.92 4.83 -2.43
CA LEU A 174 9.53 5.13 -1.05
C LEU A 174 8.79 3.91 -0.49
N ILE A 175 9.31 3.33 0.58
CA ILE A 175 8.67 2.19 1.26
C ILE A 175 7.89 2.74 2.45
N GLY A 176 6.62 2.34 2.58
CA GLY A 176 5.69 2.87 3.57
C GLY A 176 5.88 2.37 5.00
N GLU A 177 6.97 1.68 5.27
CA GLU A 177 7.19 1.03 6.56
C GLU A 177 7.28 2.02 7.72
N LYS A 178 6.94 1.54 8.92
CA LYS A 178 6.90 2.40 10.10
C LYS A 178 8.30 2.91 10.46
N SER A 179 8.50 4.21 10.29
CA SER A 179 9.79 4.88 10.56
C SER A 179 9.72 6.05 11.54
N ASP A 180 8.54 6.36 12.10
CA ASP A 180 8.28 7.58 12.88
C ASP A 180 8.67 8.87 12.14
N LEU A 181 8.39 8.93 10.84
CA LEU A 181 8.76 10.03 9.93
C LEU A 181 10.27 10.28 9.82
N LYS A 182 11.10 9.30 10.18
CA LYS A 182 12.55 9.35 9.99
C LYS A 182 12.91 8.66 8.69
N VAL A 183 13.72 9.31 7.87
CA VAL A 183 14.25 8.67 6.65
C VAL A 183 15.16 7.51 7.06
N ARG A 184 14.84 6.32 6.54
CA ARG A 184 15.68 5.13 6.62
C ARG A 184 16.06 4.71 5.21
N ASN A 185 17.35 4.49 4.98
CA ASN A 185 17.90 4.18 3.67
C ASN A 185 18.73 2.89 3.66
N ALA A 186 18.67 2.11 4.74
CA ALA A 186 19.34 0.82 4.87
C ALA A 186 18.56 -0.05 5.85
N GLU A 187 18.46 -1.34 5.53
CA GLU A 187 17.86 -2.38 6.37
C GLU A 187 18.82 -3.56 6.49
N ARG A 188 18.63 -4.40 7.51
CA ARG A 188 19.41 -5.64 7.68
C ARG A 188 18.82 -6.75 6.82
N GLY A 189 19.69 -7.65 6.34
CA GLY A 189 19.24 -8.93 5.79
C GLY A 189 18.78 -9.90 6.88
N LEU A 190 18.07 -10.95 6.45
CA LEU A 190 17.60 -12.05 7.30
C LEU A 190 18.08 -13.39 6.73
N VAL A 191 18.58 -14.27 7.60
CA VAL A 191 18.81 -15.69 7.31
C VAL A 191 18.20 -16.46 8.49
N ALA A 192 17.28 -17.37 8.19
CA ALA A 192 16.64 -18.24 9.17
C ALA A 192 17.22 -19.66 9.07
N PHE A 193 17.30 -20.35 10.22
CA PHE A 193 17.74 -21.74 10.32
C PHE A 193 16.59 -22.57 10.87
N GLU A 194 16.45 -23.79 10.36
CA GLU A 194 15.52 -24.81 10.88
C GLU A 194 16.16 -25.63 12.01
#